data_AF-K1TC92-F1
#
_entry.id   AF-K1TC92-F1
#
_cell.length_a   1.000
_cell.length_b   1.000
_cell.length_c   1.000
_cell.angle_alpha   90.00
_cell.angle_beta   90.00
_cell.angle_gamma   90.00
#
_symmetry.space_group_name_H-M   'P 1'
#
loop_
_entity.id
_entity.type
_entity.pdbx_description
1 polymer ?
#
loop_
_entity_poly.entity_id
_entity_poly.type
_entity_poly.pdbx_seq_one_letter_code
_entity_poly.pdbx_strand_id
1 'polypeptide(L)'
;MGNFVDHVKITCKAGNGGNGSMSFHREKFVLNGGPDGGDGGNGGNVCFYADLNMHTLLDFRFKSKYTAENGVDGAAGNCTGKR
;
A
#
# COMPACT_ATOMS: atom_id res chain seq x y z
N MET A 1 28.02 -4.73 36.31
CA MET A 1 27.83 -5.32 34.96
C MET A 1 26.87 -4.41 34.23
N GLY A 2 27.25 -3.84 33.09
CA GLY A 2 26.40 -2.93 32.32
C GLY A 2 25.32 -3.71 31.58
N ASN A 3 24.09 -3.20 31.59
CA ASN A 3 23.02 -3.76 30.77
C ASN A 3 23.35 -3.52 29.29
N PHE A 4 23.33 -4.59 28.50
CA PHE A 4 23.43 -4.49 27.05
C PHE A 4 22.07 -4.07 26.48
N VAL A 5 22.09 -3.08 25.59
CA VAL A 5 20.90 -2.60 24.87
C VAL A 5 21.20 -2.66 23.38
N ASP A 6 20.34 -3.34 22.63
CA ASP A 6 20.40 -3.37 21.17
C ASP A 6 19.57 -2.22 20.59
N HIS A 7 20.08 -1.53 19.57
CA HIS A 7 19.43 -0.40 18.92
C HIS A 7 19.67 -0.43 17.42
N VAL A 8 18.59 -0.35 16.65
CA VAL A 8 18.63 -0.26 15.18
C VAL A 8 17.66 0.81 14.70
N LYS A 9 18.10 1.61 13.72
CA LYS A 9 17.26 2.57 13.02
C LYS A 9 16.84 2.00 11.66
N ILE A 10 15.55 2.00 11.41
CA ILE A 10 14.95 1.58 10.14
C ILE A 10 14.06 2.67 9.56
N THR A 11 13.82 2.58 8.25
CA THR A 11 12.91 3.45 7.52
C THR A 11 11.73 2.63 7.03
N CYS A 12 10.54 3.02 7.47
CA CYS A 12 9.28 2.40 7.07
C CYS A 12 8.47 3.39 6.22
N LYS A 13 7.88 2.91 5.13
CA LYS A 13 6.95 3.68 4.31
C LYS A 13 5.72 2.83 4.00
N ALA A 14 4.54 3.32 4.35
CA ALA A 14 3.28 2.74 3.90
C ALA A 14 3.12 2.87 2.37
N GLY A 15 2.23 2.07 1.81
CA GLY A 15 1.80 2.20 0.44
C GLY A 15 1.08 3.52 0.22
N ASN A 16 1.30 4.14 -0.93
CA ASN A 16 0.44 5.22 -1.37
C ASN A 16 -0.92 4.63 -1.78
N GLY A 17 -2.01 5.40 -1.65
CA GLY A 17 -3.27 5.05 -2.28
C GLY A 17 -3.15 5.09 -3.81
N GLY A 18 -3.94 4.27 -4.49
CA GLY A 18 -4.14 4.36 -5.93
C GLY A 18 -4.95 5.61 -6.29
N ASN A 19 -4.83 6.03 -7.54
CA ASN A 19 -5.58 7.16 -8.08
C ASN A 19 -6.98 6.73 -8.50
N GLY A 20 -7.95 7.64 -8.38
CA GLY A 20 -9.26 7.47 -9.02
C GLY A 20 -9.15 7.60 -10.54
N SER A 21 -10.06 6.93 -11.26
CA SER A 21 -10.16 7.00 -12.71
C SER A 21 -11.14 8.08 -13.13
N MET A 22 -10.80 8.89 -14.13
CA MET A 22 -11.78 9.73 -14.83
C MET A 22 -12.16 9.03 -16.14
N SER A 23 -13.32 8.38 -16.14
CA SER A 23 -13.86 7.66 -17.30
C SER A 23 -15.35 7.97 -17.51
N PHE A 24 -15.80 7.84 -18.76
CA PHE A 24 -17.20 7.93 -19.14
C PHE A 24 -17.61 6.68 -19.90
N HIS A 25 -18.81 6.18 -19.60
CA HIS A 25 -19.35 4.99 -20.25
C HIS A 25 -19.56 5.22 -21.75
N ARG A 26 -19.14 4.26 -22.58
CA ARG A 26 -19.27 4.34 -24.04
C ARG A 26 -19.91 3.07 -24.59
N GLU A 27 -21.09 3.22 -25.15
CA GLU A 27 -21.82 2.15 -25.83
C GLU A 27 -22.37 2.67 -27.17
N LYS A 28 -22.41 1.82 -28.20
CA LYS A 28 -22.70 2.18 -29.58
C LYS A 28 -24.02 2.95 -29.79
N PHE A 29 -25.01 2.72 -28.94
CA PHE A 29 -26.35 3.34 -29.03
C PHE A 29 -26.68 4.28 -27.87
N VAL A 30 -25.68 4.61 -27.03
CA VAL A 30 -25.81 5.54 -25.91
C VAL A 30 -25.05 6.81 -26.24
N LEU A 31 -25.78 7.90 -26.52
CA LEU A 31 -25.19 9.18 -26.93
C LEU A 31 -24.31 9.81 -25.83
N ASN A 32 -24.78 9.80 -24.59
CA ASN A 32 -24.09 10.36 -23.43
C ASN A 32 -24.07 9.36 -22.28
N GLY A 33 -23.09 8.46 -22.25
CA GLY A 33 -22.89 7.60 -21.09
C GLY A 33 -22.39 8.42 -19.90
N GLY A 34 -22.94 8.14 -18.71
CA GLY A 34 -22.54 8.81 -17.48
C GLY A 34 -21.07 8.53 -17.09
N PRO A 35 -20.54 9.25 -16.08
CA PRO A 35 -19.22 8.96 -15.54
C PRO A 35 -19.20 7.53 -14.98
N ASP A 36 -18.14 6.79 -15.31
CA ASP A 36 -17.96 5.38 -14.93
C ASP A 36 -16.53 5.07 -14.44
N GLY A 37 -15.83 6.09 -13.95
CA GLY A 37 -14.52 5.91 -13.34
C GLY A 37 -14.62 5.32 -11.93
N GLY A 38 -13.82 4.28 -11.65
CA GLY A 38 -13.70 3.72 -10.31
C GLY A 38 -12.70 4.46 -9.42
N ASP A 39 -12.82 4.25 -8.11
CA ASP A 39 -11.90 4.80 -7.11
C ASP A 39 -10.56 4.06 -7.08
N GLY A 40 -9.52 4.71 -6.57
CA GLY A 40 -8.24 4.06 -6.30
C GLY A 40 -8.29 3.18 -5.05
N GLY A 41 -7.47 2.13 -5.04
CA GLY A 41 -7.34 1.22 -3.91
C GLY A 41 -6.49 1.81 -2.78
N ASN A 42 -6.64 1.27 -1.57
CA ASN A 42 -5.82 1.71 -0.43
C ASN A 42 -4.40 1.18 -0.57
N GLY A 43 -3.41 1.97 -0.16
CA GLY A 43 -2.04 1.49 0.00
C GLY A 43 -1.89 0.48 1.14
N GLY A 44 -0.91 -0.41 1.01
CA GLY A 44 -0.58 -1.39 2.02
C GLY A 44 -0.02 -0.78 3.31
N ASN A 45 -0.19 -1.50 4.41
CA ASN A 45 0.31 -1.09 5.73
C ASN A 45 1.69 -1.69 6.01
N VAL A 46 2.49 -1.01 6.84
CA VAL A 46 3.67 -1.59 7.48
C VAL A 46 3.34 -1.80 8.96
N CYS A 47 3.39 -3.05 9.42
CA CYS A 47 3.07 -3.43 10.79
C CYS A 47 4.24 -4.17 11.43
N PHE A 48 4.48 -3.90 12.71
CA PHE A 48 5.40 -4.69 13.53
C PHE A 48 4.61 -5.75 14.28
N TYR A 49 5.13 -6.98 14.27
CA TYR A 49 4.61 -8.07 15.07
C TYR A 49 5.70 -8.51 16.03
N ALA A 50 5.35 -8.62 17.31
CA ALA A 50 6.26 -9.17 18.31
C ALA A 50 6.29 -10.69 18.17
N ASP A 51 7.48 -11.26 18.03
CA ASP A 51 7.71 -12.70 18.04
C ASP A 51 8.60 -13.05 19.23
N LEU A 52 8.15 -13.98 20.07
CA LEU A 52 8.87 -14.43 21.26
C LEU A 52 10.15 -15.21 20.91
N ASN A 53 10.27 -15.72 19.69
CA ASN A 53 11.44 -16.45 19.22
C ASN A 53 12.52 -15.53 18.64
N MET A 54 12.25 -14.23 18.51
CA MET A 54 13.23 -13.25 18.02
C MET A 54 14.01 -12.66 19.20
N HIS A 55 15.31 -12.95 19.26
CA HIS A 55 16.17 -12.55 20.38
C HIS A 55 17.09 -11.34 20.10
N THR A 56 17.20 -10.89 18.85
CA THR A 56 18.09 -9.78 18.45
C THR A 56 17.45 -8.91 17.36
N LEU A 57 17.91 -7.66 17.19
CA LEU A 57 17.49 -6.79 16.08
C LEU A 57 18.40 -6.91 14.84
N LEU A 58 19.24 -7.95 14.79
CA LEU A 58 20.28 -8.11 13.77
C LEU A 58 19.71 -8.14 12.34
N ASP A 59 18.52 -8.72 12.16
CA ASP A 59 17.83 -8.78 10.86
C ASP A 59 17.48 -7.37 10.32
N PHE A 60 17.06 -6.46 11.22
CA PHE A 60 16.75 -5.07 10.89
C PHE A 60 17.99 -4.25 10.54
N ARG A 61 19.18 -4.73 10.92
CA ARG A 61 20.45 -4.07 10.59
C ARG A 61 20.85 -4.31 9.14
N PHE A 62 20.60 -5.51 8.61
CA PHE A 62 20.91 -5.84 7.21
C PHE A 62 19.85 -5.33 6.24
N LYS A 63 18.58 -5.34 6.64
CA LYS A 63 17.47 -4.76 5.87
C LYS A 63 16.88 -3.58 6.64
N SER A 64 17.30 -2.37 6.27
CA SER A 64 16.87 -1.15 6.96
C SER A 64 15.67 -0.45 6.34
N LYS A 65 15.20 -0.88 5.15
CA LYS A 65 14.06 -0.28 4.43
C LYS A 65 12.91 -1.27 4.30
N TYR A 66 11.73 -0.84 4.73
CA TYR A 66 10.48 -1.59 4.64
C TYR A 66 9.43 -0.71 3.99
N THR A 67 9.00 -1.09 2.79
CA THR A 67 7.99 -0.36 2.01
C THR A 67 6.84 -1.29 1.70
N ALA A 68 5.62 -0.86 2.00
CA ALA A 68 4.41 -1.58 1.57
C ALA A 68 4.06 -1.24 0.12
N GLU A 69 3.26 -2.11 -0.50
CA GLU A 69 2.80 -1.94 -1.87
C GLU A 69 1.77 -0.80 -1.96
N ASN A 70 1.76 -0.08 -3.08
CA ASN A 70 0.75 0.94 -3.34
C ASN A 70 -0.58 0.30 -3.71
N GLY A 71 -1.68 0.99 -3.43
CA GLY A 71 -2.99 0.60 -3.94
C GLY A 71 -3.04 0.73 -5.46
N VAL A 72 -3.85 -0.10 -6.09
CA VAL A 72 -4.03 -0.08 -7.55
C VAL A 72 -4.94 1.08 -7.94
N ASP A 73 -4.71 1.70 -9.08
CA ASP A 73 -5.59 2.74 -9.60
C ASP A 73 -6.98 2.18 -9.95
N GLY A 74 -8.00 3.04 -9.90
CA GLY A 74 -9.32 2.73 -10.43
C GLY A 74 -9.31 2.64 -11.96
N ALA A 75 -10.32 1.98 -12.52
CA ALA A 75 -10.50 1.84 -13.96
C ALA A 75 -11.95 2.13 -14.39
N ALA A 76 -12.18 2.15 -15.70
CA ALA A 76 -13.51 2.32 -16.29
C ALA A 76 -14.49 1.21 -15.87
N GLY A 77 -15.79 1.45 -16.07
CA GLY A 77 -16.84 0.52 -15.66
C GLY A 77 -17.02 0.42 -14.15
N ASN A 78 -16.82 1.51 -13.42
CA ASN A 78 -16.87 1.61 -11.95
C ASN A 78 -15.93 0.61 -11.24
N CYS A 79 -14.81 0.28 -11.88
CA CYS A 79 -13.87 -0.72 -11.37
C CYS A 79 -12.95 -0.08 -10.34
N THR A 80 -13.19 -0.35 -9.06
CA THR A 80 -12.37 0.16 -7.96
C THR A 80 -11.05 -0.60 -7.86
N GLY A 81 -9.96 0.15 -7.70
CA GLY A 81 -8.62 -0.39 -7.52
C GLY A 81 -8.50 -1.29 -6.29
N LYS A 82 -7.69 -2.34 -6.42
CA LYS A 82 -7.42 -3.28 -5.32
C LYS A 82 -6.53 -2.64 -4.26
N ARG A 83 -6.72 -3.10 -3.03
CA ARG A 83 -5.78 -2.87 -1.93
C ARG A 83 -4.51 -3.69 -2.11
#